data_AF-A0A073K4A5-F1
#
_entry.id   AF-A0A073K4A5-F1
#
_cell.length_a   1.000
_cell.length_b   1.000
_cell.length_c   1.000
_cell.angle_alpha   90.00
_cell.angle_beta   90.00
_cell.angle_gamma   90.00
#
_symmetry.space_group_name_H-M   'P 1'
#
loop_
_entity.id
_entity.type
_entity.pdbx_description
1 polymer ?
#
loop_
_entity_poly.entity_id
_entity_poly.type
_entity_poly.pdbx_seq_one_letter_code
_entity_poly.pdbx_strand_id
1 'polypeptide(L)'
;MIKLKVKEKLVEMYEMPVSLEEIQNDVPLFGKDSPYGLDSMDVLLFINALKKEYDLDLGVVDMDVFKTIDSIVKYIVEQKEVKSAE
;
A
#
# COMPACT_ATOMS: atom_id res chain seq x y z
N MET A 1 5.86 -11.81 -4.02
CA MET A 1 5.55 -12.03 -2.59
C MET A 1 5.12 -10.76 -1.86
N ILE A 2 5.77 -9.60 -2.06
CA ILE A 2 5.38 -8.34 -1.40
C ILE A 2 3.94 -7.91 -1.76
N LYS A 3 3.49 -8.07 -3.02
CA LYS A 3 2.08 -7.82 -3.42
C LYS A 3 1.07 -8.52 -2.52
N LEU A 4 1.24 -9.81 -2.26
CA LEU A 4 0.33 -10.58 -1.42
C LEU A 4 0.30 -10.01 0.00
N LYS A 5 1.46 -9.75 0.59
CA LYS A 5 1.54 -9.16 1.94
C LYS A 5 0.85 -7.80 2.04
N VAL A 6 1.02 -6.93 1.03
CA VAL A 6 0.35 -5.62 1.01
C VAL A 6 -1.17 -5.79 0.96
N LYS A 7 -1.67 -6.73 0.15
CA LYS A 7 -3.10 -7.04 0.08
C LYS A 7 -3.63 -7.65 1.38
N GLU A 8 -2.89 -8.59 1.97
CA GLU A 8 -3.23 -9.22 3.26
C GLU A 8 -3.40 -8.14 4.32
N LYS A 9 -2.38 -7.27 4.44
CA LYS A 9 -2.40 -6.16 5.37
C LYS A 9 -3.58 -5.21 5.15
N LEU A 10 -3.96 -4.96 3.90
CA LEU A 10 -5.07 -4.09 3.54
C LEU A 10 -6.40 -4.70 3.99
N VAL A 11 -6.64 -5.97 3.66
CA VAL A 11 -7.85 -6.70 4.08
C VAL A 11 -7.92 -6.80 5.61
N GLU A 12 -6.80 -7.09 6.27
CA GLU A 12 -6.72 -7.17 7.73
C GLU A 12 -6.96 -5.83 8.43
N MET A 13 -6.41 -4.72 7.91
CA MET A 13 -6.58 -3.40 8.53
C MET A 13 -7.98 -2.83 8.37
N TYR A 14 -8.64 -3.10 7.25
CA TYR A 14 -9.94 -2.51 6.92
C TYR A 14 -11.09 -3.51 6.95
N GLU A 15 -10.83 -4.74 7.42
CA GLU A 15 -11.80 -5.84 7.50
C GLU A 15 -12.62 -5.99 6.21
N MET A 16 -11.94 -5.90 5.06
CA MET A 16 -12.63 -5.82 3.77
C MET A 16 -13.39 -7.13 3.49
N PRO A 17 -14.62 -7.06 2.96
CA PRO A 17 -15.41 -8.25 2.59
C PRO A 17 -14.96 -8.91 1.28
N VAL A 18 -13.76 -8.59 0.78
CA VAL A 18 -13.22 -9.09 -0.50
C VAL A 18 -12.01 -9.99 -0.27
N SER A 19 -11.82 -10.96 -1.16
CA SER A 19 -10.64 -11.83 -1.12
C SER A 19 -9.41 -11.15 -1.74
N LEU A 20 -8.20 -11.54 -1.34
CA LEU A 20 -6.93 -11.00 -1.87
C LEU A 20 -6.80 -11.06 -3.40
N GLU A 21 -7.42 -12.08 -3.99
CA GLU A 21 -7.48 -12.33 -5.43
C GLU A 21 -8.43 -11.38 -6.16
N GLU A 22 -9.45 -10.85 -5.48
CA GLU A 22 -10.37 -9.86 -6.04
C GLU A 22 -9.79 -8.44 -6.04
N ILE A 23 -8.79 -8.19 -5.17
CA ILE A 23 -8.12 -6.90 -5.12
C ILE A 23 -7.26 -6.72 -6.37
N GLN A 24 -7.65 -5.79 -7.23
CA GLN A 24 -6.88 -5.46 -8.44
C GLN A 24 -5.65 -4.62 -8.11
N ASN A 25 -4.52 -4.89 -8.78
CA ASN A 25 -3.26 -4.22 -8.46
C ASN A 25 -3.13 -2.82 -9.05
N ASP A 26 -3.81 -2.57 -10.17
CA ASP A 26 -3.74 -1.34 -10.97
C ASP A 26 -4.94 -0.40 -10.69
N VAL A 27 -5.79 -0.79 -9.74
CA VAL A 27 -6.97 -0.01 -9.35
C VAL A 27 -6.64 0.89 -8.17
N PRO A 28 -7.16 2.13 -8.15
CA PRO A 28 -7.05 3.00 -6.98
C PRO A 28 -7.66 2.32 -5.75
N LEU A 29 -6.86 2.18 -4.70
CA LEU A 29 -7.28 1.64 -3.42
C LEU A 29 -8.07 2.65 -2.59
N PHE A 30 -7.88 3.95 -2.86
CA PHE A 30 -8.43 5.03 -2.05
C PHE A 30 -9.04 6.15 -2.91
N GLY A 31 -9.93 6.91 -2.30
CA GLY A 31 -10.62 8.05 -2.91
C GLY A 31 -11.91 7.68 -3.64
N LYS A 32 -12.53 8.67 -4.29
CA LYS A 32 -13.85 8.52 -4.94
C LYS A 32 -13.91 7.45 -6.03
N ASP A 33 -12.77 7.17 -6.65
CA ASP A 33 -12.61 6.22 -7.75
C ASP A 33 -12.30 4.79 -7.25
N SER A 34 -12.12 4.61 -5.93
CA SER A 34 -11.85 3.31 -5.32
C SER A 34 -13.12 2.52 -5.07
N PRO A 35 -13.16 1.22 -5.46
CA PRO A 35 -14.28 0.35 -5.14
C PRO A 35 -14.28 -0.11 -3.66
N TYR A 36 -13.20 0.14 -2.91
CA TYR A 36 -13.03 -0.34 -1.54
C TYR A 36 -13.55 0.63 -0.48
N GLY A 37 -13.99 1.83 -0.87
CA GLY A 37 -14.56 2.81 0.03
C GLY A 37 -13.57 3.45 1.01
N LEU A 38 -12.26 3.29 0.78
CA LEU A 38 -11.22 3.89 1.61
C LEU A 38 -11.01 5.37 1.27
N ASP A 39 -10.80 6.20 2.28
CA ASP A 39 -10.56 7.62 2.12
C ASP A 39 -9.09 8.03 2.37
N SER A 40 -8.79 9.32 2.24
CA SER A 40 -7.41 9.83 2.36
C SER A 40 -6.80 9.62 3.75
N MET A 41 -7.60 9.53 4.82
CA MET A 41 -7.12 9.22 6.16
C MET A 41 -6.71 7.74 6.26
N ASP A 42 -7.46 6.85 5.63
CA ASP A 42 -7.10 5.44 5.54
C ASP A 42 -5.75 5.27 4.84
N VAL A 43 -5.53 5.94 3.71
CA VAL A 43 -4.24 5.94 3.00
C VAL A 43 -3.08 6.19 3.98
N LEU A 44 -3.18 7.24 4.78
CA LEU A 44 -2.14 7.66 5.72
C LEU A 44 -1.87 6.59 6.79
N LEU A 45 -2.93 5.99 7.33
CA LEU A 45 -2.81 4.90 8.32
C LEU A 45 -2.16 3.66 7.69
N PHE A 46 -2.59 3.29 6.49
CA PHE A 46 -2.04 2.16 5.74
C PHE A 46 -0.55 2.34 5.46
N ILE A 47 -0.20 3.51 4.93
CA ILE A 47 1.20 3.89 4.67
C ILE A 47 2.01 3.81 5.96
N ASN A 48 1.52 4.38 7.06
CA ASN A 48 2.25 4.39 8.33
C ASN A 48 2.46 2.97 8.89
N ALA A 49 1.50 2.06 8.70
CA ALA A 49 1.67 0.65 9.04
C ALA A 49 2.75 -0.01 8.17
N LEU A 50 2.76 0.25 6.86
CA LEU A 50 3.79 -0.24 5.95
C LEU A 50 5.17 0.35 6.28
N LYS A 51 5.26 1.63 6.66
CA LYS A 51 6.52 2.26 7.12
C LYS A 51 7.11 1.47 8.28
N LYS A 52 6.30 1.16 9.28
CA LYS A 52 6.75 0.42 10.47
C LYS A 52 7.11 -1.03 10.15
N GLU A 53 6.37 -1.67 9.26
CA GLU A 53 6.58 -3.08 8.93
C GLU A 53 7.77 -3.31 8.01
N TYR A 54 8.03 -2.40 7.08
CA TYR A 54 9.10 -2.50 6.09
C TYR A 54 10.26 -1.53 6.35
N ASP A 55 10.23 -0.80 7.47
CA ASP A 55 11.19 0.23 7.84
C ASP A 55 11.43 1.22 6.69
N LEU A 56 10.36 1.74 6.08
CA LEU A 56 10.44 2.61 4.90
C LEU A 56 10.71 4.07 5.31
N ASP A 57 11.70 4.69 4.69
CA ASP A 57 11.97 6.12 4.85
C ASP A 57 11.13 6.92 3.85
N LEU A 58 9.83 7.02 4.12
CA LEU A 58 8.97 7.90 3.34
C LEU A 58 9.12 9.30 3.93
N GLY A 59 10.00 10.11 3.32
CA GLY A 59 10.05 11.55 3.53
C GLY A 59 8.74 12.24 3.11
N VAL A 60 8.83 13.35 2.36
CA VAL A 60 7.65 13.96 1.72
C VAL A 60 7.27 13.12 0.50
N VAL A 61 6.67 11.96 0.72
CA VAL A 61 6.22 11.11 -0.39
C VAL A 61 4.80 11.48 -0.76
N ASP A 62 4.59 11.73 -2.05
CA ASP A 62 3.29 11.97 -2.65
C ASP A 62 2.34 10.79 -2.36
N MET A 63 1.16 11.11 -1.83
CA MET A 63 0.09 10.14 -1.61
C MET A 63 -0.33 9.44 -2.91
N ASP A 64 -0.15 10.09 -4.06
CA ASP A 64 -0.41 9.50 -5.37
C ASP A 64 0.46 8.27 -5.66
N VAL A 65 1.65 8.17 -5.06
CA VAL A 65 2.51 6.98 -5.17
C VAL A 65 1.90 5.78 -4.45
N PHE A 66 1.01 6.00 -3.48
CA PHE A 66 0.33 4.94 -2.73
C PHE A 66 -1.10 4.69 -3.20
N LYS A 67 -1.46 5.19 -4.39
CA LYS A 67 -2.81 5.07 -4.92
C LYS A 67 -3.18 3.64 -5.31
N THR A 68 -2.23 2.83 -5.78
CA THR A 68 -2.46 1.46 -6.27
C THR A 68 -1.49 0.47 -5.61
N ILE A 69 -1.87 -0.82 -5.53
CA ILE A 69 -1.00 -1.86 -4.97
C ILE A 69 0.32 -1.94 -5.74
N ASP A 70 0.29 -1.77 -7.06
CA ASP A 70 1.50 -1.87 -7.88
C ASP A 70 2.51 -0.77 -7.51
N SER A 71 2.04 0.48 -7.38
CA SER A 71 2.90 1.60 -6.99
C SER A 71 3.43 1.45 -5.55
N ILE A 72 2.60 0.99 -4.61
CA ILE A 72 3.02 0.70 -3.23
C ILE A 72 4.14 -0.34 -3.24
N VAL A 73 3.95 -1.45 -3.97
CA VAL A 73 4.91 -2.55 -4.00
C VAL A 73 6.19 -2.13 -4.68
N LYS A 74 6.09 -1.40 -5.80
CA LYS A 74 7.24 -0.84 -6.49
C LYS A 74 8.06 0.01 -5.54
N TYR A 75 7.40 0.91 -4.81
CA TYR A 75 8.05 1.77 -3.83
C TYR A 75 8.75 0.96 -2.71
N ILE A 76 8.10 -0.05 -2.14
CA ILE A 76 8.70 -0.92 -1.12
C ILE A 76 9.94 -1.63 -1.67
N VAL A 77 9.86 -2.16 -2.90
CA VAL A 77 10.98 -2.85 -3.55
C VAL A 77 12.15 -1.88 -3.74
N GLU A 78 11.90 -0.70 -4.31
CA GLU A 78 12.92 0.32 -4.52
C GLU A 78 13.63 0.71 -3.21
N GLN A 79 12.88 0.93 -2.12
CA GLN A 79 13.49 1.24 -0.82
C GLN A 79 14.34 0.10 -0.24
N LYS A 80 13.89 -1.15 -0.42
CA LYS A 80 14.64 -2.30 0.07
C LYS A 80 15.93 -2.53 -0.74
N GLU A 81 15.92 -2.23 -2.03
CA GLU A 81 17.12 -2.27 -2.87
C GLU A 81 18.12 -1.19 -2.46
N VAL A 82 17.66 0.03 -2.19
CA VAL A 82 18.53 1.12 -1.69
C VAL A 82 19.16 0.77 -0.34
N LYS A 83 18.38 0.28 0.62
CA LYS A 83 18.90 -0.12 1.95
C LYS A 83 19.85 -1.32 1.95
N SER A 84 19.82 -2.17 0.91
CA SER A 84 20.70 -3.34 0.81
C SER A 84 22.03 -3.01 0.12
N ALA A 85 22.15 -1.82 -0.48
CA ALA A 85 23.34 -1.36 -1.19
C ALA A 85 24.23 -0.43 -0.34
N GLU A 86 23.81 -0.11 0.89
CA GLU A 86 24.52 0.73 1.88
C GLU A 86 25.14 -0.13 3.00
#